data_AF-A0A971LDS8-F1
#
_entry.id   AF-A0A971LDS8-F1
#
_cell.length_a   1.000
_cell.length_b   1.000
_cell.length_c   1.000
_cell.angle_alpha   90.00
_cell.angle_beta   90.00
_cell.angle_gamma   90.00
#
_symmetry.space_group_name_H-M   'P 1'
#
loop_
_entity.id
_entity.type
_entity.pdbx_description
1 polymer ?
#
loop_
_entity_poly.entity_id
_entity_poly.type
_entity_poly.pdbx_seq_one_letter_code
_entity_poly.pdbx_strand_id
1 'polypeptide(L)'
;MEQSNIVNWQIMSSREGETPAIFSEYLLNDLGIFVKRMRRVAKKGFLNALTGFRVGYTPVPGTDYREGPLDRNAILWHKLTSVTQLSQNEIQLTGNSSDKIVLVIPPELIYTVQQYIENKRLAHPPVSEPDEQAAIWLCWRDDDEWEDPQMTLAAMIEAEKSVDRFIDPDVLEETRLNI
;
A
#
# COMPACT_ATOMS: atom_id res chain seq x y z
N MET A 1 12.60 -13.37 -21.32
CA MET A 1 11.42 -12.97 -20.53
C MET A 1 11.69 -13.40 -19.11
N GLU A 2 12.29 -12.51 -18.30
CA GLU A 2 12.29 -12.72 -16.87
C GLU A 2 10.84 -12.67 -16.41
N GLN A 3 10.35 -13.75 -15.77
CA GLN A 3 9.07 -13.69 -15.09
C GLN A 3 9.23 -12.69 -13.95
N SER A 4 8.60 -11.52 -14.06
CA SER A 4 8.45 -10.61 -12.92
C SER A 4 7.76 -11.39 -11.82
N ASN A 5 8.49 -11.73 -10.76
CA ASN A 5 7.93 -12.49 -9.67
C ASN A 5 7.06 -11.51 -8.85
N ILE A 6 5.75 -11.65 -8.91
CA ILE A 6 4.80 -10.77 -8.20
C ILE A 6 4.20 -11.57 -7.05
N VAL A 7 4.19 -10.99 -5.85
CA VAL A 7 3.50 -11.55 -4.68
C VAL A 7 2.41 -10.57 -4.27
N ASN A 8 1.15 -10.97 -4.36
CA ASN A 8 0.02 -10.14 -3.99
C ASN A 8 -1.00 -10.92 -3.16
N TRP A 9 -1.63 -10.24 -2.20
CA TRP A 9 -2.69 -10.81 -1.38
C TRP A 9 -3.61 -9.72 -0.83
N GLN A 10 -4.78 -10.15 -0.35
CA GLN A 10 -5.76 -9.29 0.28
C GLN A 10 -6.14 -9.88 1.64
N ILE A 11 -6.23 -9.05 2.68
CA ILE A 11 -6.59 -9.49 4.03
C ILE A 11 -7.27 -8.36 4.81
N MET A 12 -8.10 -8.72 5.78
CA MET A 12 -8.56 -7.76 6.80
C MET A 12 -7.40 -7.47 7.75
N SER A 13 -6.88 -6.25 7.72
CA SER A 13 -5.70 -5.83 8.49
C SER A 13 -6.05 -5.06 9.77
N SER A 14 -7.31 -4.68 9.97
CA SER A 14 -7.81 -4.22 11.27
C SER A 14 -8.05 -5.42 12.20
N ARG A 15 -8.14 -5.17 13.51
CA ARG A 15 -8.49 -6.23 14.46
C ARG A 15 -9.94 -6.67 14.26
N GLU A 16 -10.22 -7.93 14.60
CA GLU A 16 -11.59 -8.44 14.57
C GLU A 16 -12.49 -7.62 15.50
N GLY A 17 -13.64 -7.18 14.99
CA GLY A 17 -14.59 -6.34 15.72
C GLY A 17 -14.34 -4.83 15.64
N GLU A 18 -13.21 -4.37 15.09
CA GLU A 18 -12.99 -2.94 14.83
C GLU A 18 -13.91 -2.44 13.71
N THR A 19 -14.47 -1.25 13.89
CA THR A 19 -15.35 -0.61 12.91
C THR A 19 -14.89 0.83 12.65
N PRO A 20 -14.61 1.25 11.39
CA PRO A 20 -14.66 0.43 10.18
C PRO A 20 -13.58 -0.67 10.17
N ALA A 21 -13.90 -1.83 9.59
CA ALA A 21 -12.88 -2.83 9.31
C ALA A 21 -11.97 -2.30 8.18
N ILE A 22 -10.68 -2.60 8.22
CA ILE A 22 -9.72 -2.21 7.18
C ILE A 22 -9.36 -3.44 6.38
N PHE A 23 -9.58 -3.38 5.07
CA PHE A 23 -9.11 -4.37 4.11
C PHE A 23 -7.92 -3.81 3.37
N SER A 24 -6.81 -4.53 3.41
CA SER A 24 -5.57 -4.19 2.72
C SER A 24 -5.36 -5.12 1.54
N GLU A 25 -5.03 -4.53 0.39
CA GLU A 25 -4.41 -5.22 -0.73
C GLU A 25 -2.92 -4.88 -0.72
N TYR A 26 -2.07 -5.90 -0.70
CA TYR A 26 -0.63 -5.76 -0.73
C TYR A 26 -0.09 -6.32 -2.04
N LEU A 27 0.94 -5.68 -2.58
CA LEU A 27 1.63 -6.14 -3.79
C LEU A 27 3.13 -5.87 -3.67
N LEU A 28 3.92 -6.91 -3.85
CA LEU A 28 5.37 -6.85 -3.98
C LEU A 28 5.73 -7.24 -5.42
N ASN A 29 6.52 -6.40 -6.09
CA ASN A 29 7.02 -6.66 -7.44
C ASN A 29 8.48 -6.22 -7.55
N ASP A 30 9.02 -6.17 -8.78
CA ASP A 30 10.41 -5.79 -9.01
C ASP A 30 10.72 -4.33 -8.68
N LEU A 31 9.71 -3.46 -8.63
CA LEU A 31 9.86 -2.03 -8.37
C LEU A 31 9.86 -1.73 -6.86
N GLY A 32 8.94 -2.33 -6.09
CA GLY A 32 8.81 -2.03 -4.67
C GLY A 32 7.71 -2.80 -3.95
N ILE A 33 7.35 -2.26 -2.79
CA ILE A 33 6.24 -2.70 -1.95
C ILE A 33 5.12 -1.68 -2.07
N PHE A 34 3.90 -2.17 -2.32
CA PHE A 34 2.73 -1.35 -2.48
C PHE A 34 1.61 -1.83 -1.57
N VAL A 35 0.80 -0.89 -1.09
CA VAL A 35 -0.41 -1.17 -0.32
C VAL A 35 -1.53 -0.26 -0.77
N LYS A 36 -2.74 -0.81 -0.83
CA LYS A 36 -4.00 -0.08 -0.93
C LYS A 36 -4.89 -0.51 0.22
N ARG A 37 -5.46 0.45 0.93
CA ARG A 37 -6.36 0.19 2.06
C ARG A 37 -7.75 0.73 1.79
N MET A 38 -8.74 -0.08 2.14
CA MET A 38 -10.16 0.24 2.03
C MET A 38 -10.81 0.11 3.40
N ARG A 39 -11.65 1.08 3.77
CA ARG A 39 -12.53 0.97 4.95
C ARG A 39 -13.78 0.20 4.56
N ARG A 40 -14.22 -0.75 5.37
CA ARG A 40 -15.48 -1.47 5.23
C ARG A 40 -16.39 -1.24 6.43
N VAL A 41 -17.65 -0.93 6.13
CA VAL A 41 -18.70 -0.71 7.14
C VAL A 41 -19.95 -1.52 6.81
N ALA A 42 -20.61 -2.05 7.84
CA ALA A 42 -21.85 -2.81 7.65
C ALA A 42 -22.98 -1.91 7.14
N LYS A 43 -23.75 -2.40 6.16
CA LYS A 43 -24.90 -1.69 5.56
C LYS A 43 -25.98 -1.33 6.58
N LYS A 44 -26.17 -2.15 7.62
CA LYS A 44 -27.28 -2.07 8.58
C LYS A 44 -26.88 -1.56 9.98
N GLY A 45 -25.66 -1.06 10.16
CA GLY A 45 -25.22 -0.52 11.45
C GLY A 45 -26.04 0.72 11.85
N PHE A 46 -26.47 0.80 13.11
CA PHE A 46 -27.35 1.87 13.63
C PHE A 46 -26.82 3.29 13.34
N LEU A 47 -25.51 3.51 13.52
CA LEU A 47 -24.86 4.79 13.22
C LEU A 47 -24.79 5.10 11.72
N ASN A 48 -24.67 4.08 10.86
CA ASN A 48 -24.62 4.25 9.40
C ASN A 48 -26.00 4.54 8.79
N ALA A 49 -27.07 4.05 9.43
CA ALA A 49 -28.45 4.36 9.08
C ALA A 49 -28.84 5.80 9.44
N LEU A 50 -28.25 6.36 10.51
CA LEU A 50 -28.53 7.71 11.02
C LEU A 50 -27.72 8.82 10.32
N THR A 51 -26.48 8.54 9.91
CA THR A 51 -25.53 9.58 9.44
C THR A 51 -25.41 9.69 7.92
N GLY A 52 -26.03 8.80 7.14
CA GLY A 52 -26.14 8.99 5.69
C GLY A 52 -24.79 9.18 4.97
N PHE A 53 -23.69 8.55 5.43
CA PHE A 53 -22.38 8.57 4.75
C PHE A 53 -22.52 7.98 3.34
N ARG A 54 -22.84 8.83 2.36
CA ARG A 54 -23.11 8.47 0.95
C ARG A 54 -22.02 8.92 -0.01
N VAL A 55 -21.07 9.74 0.40
CA VAL A 55 -19.98 10.20 -0.48
C VAL A 55 -18.77 9.30 -0.28
N GLY A 56 -18.35 8.61 -1.33
CA GLY A 56 -17.12 7.81 -1.36
C GLY A 56 -17.23 6.33 -0.96
N TYR A 57 -18.42 5.82 -0.58
CA TYR A 57 -18.61 4.41 -0.22
C TYR A 57 -19.51 3.63 -1.20
N THR A 58 -18.94 2.60 -1.81
CA THR A 58 -19.60 1.74 -2.80
C THR A 58 -20.08 0.42 -2.16
N PRO A 59 -21.26 -0.12 -2.53
CA PRO A 59 -21.69 -1.43 -2.07
C PRO A 59 -20.75 -2.54 -2.56
N VAL A 60 -20.32 -3.43 -1.65
CA VAL A 60 -19.52 -4.60 -2.03
C VAL A 60 -20.48 -5.73 -2.48
N PRO A 61 -20.39 -6.20 -3.74
CA PRO A 61 -21.26 -7.25 -4.26
C PRO A 61 -21.21 -8.53 -3.41
N GLY A 62 -22.36 -9.16 -3.18
CA GLY A 62 -22.44 -10.43 -2.44
C GLY A 62 -22.23 -10.33 -0.92
N THR A 63 -22.04 -9.13 -0.37
CA THR A 63 -21.84 -8.94 1.08
C THR A 63 -22.81 -7.92 1.68
N ASP A 64 -22.89 -7.86 3.01
CA ASP A 64 -23.64 -6.83 3.74
C ASP A 64 -22.78 -5.59 4.08
N TYR A 65 -21.70 -5.35 3.32
CA TYR A 65 -20.75 -4.25 3.53
C TYR A 65 -20.80 -3.18 2.42
N ARG A 66 -20.38 -1.97 2.80
CA ARG A 66 -19.97 -0.89 1.90
C ARG A 66 -18.49 -0.61 2.12
N GLU A 67 -17.79 -0.20 1.08
CA GLU A 67 -16.36 0.12 1.16
C GLU A 67 -16.01 1.45 0.52
N GLY A 68 -14.99 2.12 1.05
CA GLY A 68 -14.45 3.37 0.52
C GLY A 68 -12.93 3.43 0.70
N PRO A 69 -12.22 4.24 -0.10
CA PRO A 69 -10.77 4.36 -0.01
C PRO A 69 -10.34 4.86 1.37
N LEU A 70 -9.27 4.28 1.91
CA LEU A 70 -8.59 4.77 3.11
C LEU A 70 -7.33 5.52 2.73
N ASP A 71 -6.40 4.82 2.10
CA ASP A 71 -5.12 5.34 1.64
C ASP A 71 -4.48 4.35 0.65
N ARG A 72 -3.38 4.77 0.05
CA ARG A 72 -2.42 3.93 -0.67
C ARG A 72 -1.02 4.34 -0.27
N ASN A 73 -0.04 3.45 -0.39
CA ASN A 73 1.37 3.79 -0.17
C ASN A 73 2.28 2.88 -1.01
N ALA A 74 3.49 3.36 -1.28
CA ALA A 74 4.53 2.69 -2.05
C ALA A 74 5.90 2.95 -1.43
N ILE A 75 6.72 1.90 -1.28
CA ILE A 75 8.12 2.00 -0.89
C ILE A 75 8.95 1.27 -1.95
N LEU A 76 9.80 2.00 -2.67
CA LEU A 76 10.73 1.39 -3.63
C LEU A 76 11.85 0.64 -2.92
N TRP A 77 12.36 -0.45 -3.51
CA TRP A 77 13.34 -1.31 -2.85
C TRP A 77 14.62 -0.57 -2.45
N HIS A 78 15.14 0.29 -3.33
CA HIS A 78 16.32 1.13 -3.05
C HIS A 78 16.05 2.28 -2.08
N LYS A 79 14.80 2.46 -1.64
CA LYS A 79 14.39 3.42 -0.63
C LYS A 79 13.96 2.77 0.68
N LEU A 80 14.00 1.45 0.78
CA LEU A 80 13.69 0.70 1.99
C LEU A 80 14.86 0.79 2.99
N THR A 81 14.66 1.49 4.11
CA THR A 81 15.67 1.71 5.14
C THR A 81 15.63 0.66 6.25
N SER A 82 14.44 0.19 6.64
CA SER A 82 14.30 -0.80 7.71
C SER A 82 13.24 -1.86 7.43
N VAL A 83 13.48 -3.06 7.94
CA VAL A 83 12.51 -4.16 7.99
C VAL A 83 12.50 -4.68 9.42
N THR A 84 11.34 -4.68 10.06
CA THR A 84 11.18 -5.07 11.46
C THR A 84 10.01 -6.03 11.59
N GLN A 85 10.27 -7.23 12.11
CA GLN A 85 9.21 -8.18 12.45
C GLN A 85 8.46 -7.66 13.69
N LEU A 86 7.16 -7.39 13.56
CA LEU A 86 6.32 -6.93 14.68
C LEU A 86 5.68 -8.09 15.43
N SER A 87 5.21 -9.10 14.69
CA SER A 87 4.59 -10.32 15.21
C SER A 87 4.82 -11.48 14.24
N GLN A 88 4.28 -12.68 14.49
CA GLN A 88 4.48 -13.84 13.58
C GLN A 88 4.01 -13.55 12.13
N ASN A 89 2.99 -12.71 11.97
CA ASN A 89 2.34 -12.44 10.69
C ASN A 89 2.45 -10.97 10.25
N GLU A 90 3.22 -10.15 10.98
CA GLU A 90 3.33 -8.72 10.68
C GLU A 90 4.77 -8.26 10.52
N ILE A 91 5.03 -7.57 9.41
CA ILE A 91 6.33 -6.97 9.10
C ILE A 91 6.11 -5.48 8.88
N GLN A 92 6.84 -4.65 9.62
CA GLN A 92 6.94 -3.22 9.36
C GLN A 92 8.10 -2.95 8.40
N LEU A 93 7.80 -2.17 7.38
CA LEU A 93 8.73 -1.65 6.39
C LEU A 93 8.81 -0.14 6.55
N THR A 94 10.03 0.39 6.64
CA THR A 94 10.28 1.83 6.68
C THR A 94 11.03 2.26 5.43
N GLY A 95 10.53 3.28 4.74
CA GLY A 95 11.05 3.78 3.47
C GLY A 95 11.81 5.10 3.59
N ASN A 96 11.44 6.05 2.73
CA ASN A 96 11.83 7.47 2.70
C ASN A 96 11.59 8.18 4.05
N SER A 97 11.73 9.51 4.07
CA SER A 97 11.73 10.41 5.25
C SER A 97 10.68 10.18 6.35
N SER A 98 9.62 9.40 6.15
CA SER A 98 8.86 8.71 7.23
C SER A 98 7.92 7.59 6.74
N ASP A 99 8.11 7.06 5.53
CA ASP A 99 7.15 6.09 4.97
C ASP A 99 7.12 4.80 5.77
N LYS A 100 5.91 4.36 6.14
CA LYS A 100 5.70 3.12 6.87
C LYS A 100 4.59 2.30 6.24
N ILE A 101 4.91 1.06 5.93
CA ILE A 101 3.94 0.05 5.52
C ILE A 101 4.04 -1.11 6.53
N VAL A 102 2.90 -1.47 7.14
CA VAL A 102 2.80 -2.71 7.91
C VAL A 102 2.12 -3.75 7.03
N LEU A 103 2.86 -4.79 6.68
CA LEU A 103 2.35 -5.95 5.97
C LEU A 103 1.69 -6.89 6.99
N VAL A 104 0.39 -7.12 6.86
CA VAL A 104 -0.31 -8.23 7.54
C VAL A 104 -0.33 -9.41 6.58
N ILE A 105 0.32 -10.51 6.93
CA ILE A 105 0.66 -11.60 6.03
C ILE A 105 -0.06 -12.88 6.44
N PRO A 106 -0.80 -13.54 5.54
CA PRO A 106 -1.36 -14.86 5.81
C PRO A 106 -0.27 -15.88 6.19
N PRO A 107 -0.51 -16.81 7.13
CA PRO A 107 0.49 -17.78 7.58
C PRO A 107 1.15 -18.57 6.44
N GLU A 108 0.40 -18.88 5.39
CA GLU A 108 0.86 -19.62 4.21
C GLU A 108 1.80 -18.82 3.30
N LEU A 109 1.82 -17.48 3.42
CA LEU A 109 2.66 -16.59 2.61
C LEU A 109 3.88 -16.05 3.35
N ILE A 110 4.00 -16.26 4.66
CA ILE A 110 5.03 -15.61 5.48
C ILE A 110 6.45 -15.90 4.98
N TYR A 111 6.76 -17.16 4.69
CA TYR A 111 8.07 -17.57 4.19
C TYR A 111 8.36 -16.96 2.82
N THR A 112 7.39 -17.01 1.91
CA THR A 112 7.52 -16.46 0.56
C THR A 112 7.77 -14.96 0.60
N VAL A 113 7.01 -14.21 1.41
CA VAL A 113 7.16 -12.75 1.54
C VAL A 113 8.50 -12.38 2.17
N GLN A 114 8.93 -13.08 3.23
CA GLN A 114 10.22 -12.84 3.87
C GLN A 114 11.39 -13.07 2.90
N GLN A 115 11.40 -14.21 2.19
CA GLN A 115 12.42 -14.52 1.19
C GLN A 115 12.41 -13.50 0.04
N TYR A 116 11.23 -13.05 -0.38
CA TYR A 116 11.11 -12.03 -1.42
C TYR A 116 11.76 -10.71 -0.99
N ILE A 117 11.42 -10.21 0.21
CA ILE A 117 11.97 -8.97 0.76
C ILE A 117 13.48 -9.07 0.93
N GLU A 118 13.98 -10.19 1.47
CA GLU A 118 15.42 -10.41 1.65
C GLU A 118 16.17 -10.37 0.32
N ASN A 119 15.71 -11.12 -0.67
CA ASN A 119 16.31 -11.15 -2.01
C ASN A 119 16.30 -9.78 -2.68
N LYS A 120 15.19 -9.04 -2.57
CA LYS A 120 15.10 -7.70 -3.16
C LYS A 120 16.00 -6.69 -2.47
N ARG A 121 16.14 -6.75 -1.14
CA ARG A 121 17.07 -5.88 -0.42
C ARG A 121 18.53 -6.11 -0.81
N LEU A 122 18.91 -7.36 -1.05
CA LEU A 122 20.26 -7.69 -1.53
C LEU A 122 20.51 -7.16 -2.95
N ALA A 123 19.50 -7.24 -3.82
CA ALA A 123 19.60 -6.77 -5.21
C ALA A 123 19.52 -5.23 -5.35
N HIS A 124 18.86 -4.56 -4.40
CA HIS A 124 18.59 -3.12 -4.44
C HIS A 124 19.05 -2.44 -3.14
N PRO A 125 20.37 -2.20 -2.96
CA PRO A 125 20.87 -1.53 -1.78
C PRO A 125 20.28 -0.10 -1.65
N PRO A 126 20.12 0.42 -0.42
CA PRO A 126 19.56 1.75 -0.20
C PRO A 126 20.38 2.87 -0.86
N VAL A 127 19.68 3.84 -1.49
CA VAL A 127 20.28 5.02 -2.14
C VAL A 127 19.87 6.28 -1.40
N SER A 128 20.85 6.99 -0.83
CA SER A 128 20.61 8.20 -0.03
C SER A 128 20.07 9.37 -0.83
N GLU A 129 20.55 9.57 -2.06
CA GLU A 129 20.23 10.75 -2.87
C GLU A 129 18.74 10.86 -3.25
N PRO A 130 18.23 12.07 -3.54
CA PRO A 130 16.87 12.25 -4.03
C PRO A 130 16.63 11.46 -5.30
N ASP A 131 15.42 10.94 -5.46
CA ASP A 131 15.05 10.01 -6.51
C ASP A 131 13.68 10.39 -7.11
N GLU A 132 13.69 10.74 -8.39
CA GLU A 132 12.48 11.16 -9.11
C GLU A 132 11.42 10.05 -9.14
N GLN A 133 11.84 8.79 -9.31
CA GLN A 133 10.90 7.68 -9.36
C GLN A 133 10.19 7.50 -8.01
N ALA A 134 10.91 7.60 -6.90
CA ALA A 134 10.33 7.58 -5.56
C ALA A 134 9.39 8.77 -5.35
N ALA A 135 9.74 9.96 -5.86
CA ALA A 135 8.92 11.15 -5.73
C ALA A 135 7.59 11.03 -6.51
N ILE A 136 7.57 10.40 -7.69
CA ILE A 136 6.33 10.05 -8.40
C ILE A 136 5.40 9.22 -7.50
N TRP A 137 5.96 8.23 -6.81
CA TRP A 137 5.18 7.37 -5.90
C TRP A 137 4.75 8.08 -4.61
N LEU A 138 5.49 9.08 -4.13
CA LEU A 138 5.04 10.00 -3.07
C LEU A 138 3.85 10.83 -3.55
N CYS A 139 3.93 11.43 -4.75
CA CYS A 139 2.80 12.15 -5.33
C CYS A 139 1.58 11.23 -5.51
N TRP A 140 1.76 9.99 -5.97
CA TRP A 140 0.68 9.02 -6.06
C TRP A 140 0.05 8.71 -4.69
N ARG A 141 0.87 8.52 -3.65
CA ARG A 141 0.41 8.31 -2.26
C ARG A 141 -0.46 9.48 -1.77
N ASP A 142 -0.01 10.71 -2.02
CA ASP A 142 -0.62 11.94 -1.48
C ASP A 142 -1.74 12.51 -2.36
N ASP A 143 -1.96 11.93 -3.54
CA ASP A 143 -3.03 12.29 -4.43
C ASP A 143 -4.38 11.76 -3.91
N ASP A 144 -5.15 12.69 -3.35
CA ASP A 144 -6.49 12.49 -2.78
C ASP A 144 -7.56 12.18 -3.85
N GLU A 145 -7.28 12.42 -5.14
CA GLU A 145 -8.20 12.17 -6.24
C GLU A 145 -7.99 10.78 -6.82
N TRP A 146 -8.75 9.82 -6.31
CA TRP A 146 -8.73 8.44 -6.82
C TRP A 146 -9.57 8.36 -8.09
N GLU A 147 -8.96 8.09 -9.25
CA GLU A 147 -9.68 7.89 -10.51
C GLU A 147 -10.76 6.79 -10.39
N ASP A 148 -10.37 5.61 -9.91
CA ASP A 148 -11.27 4.51 -9.58
C ASP A 148 -10.79 3.78 -8.31
N PRO A 149 -11.39 4.04 -7.14
CA PRO A 149 -11.09 3.33 -5.89
C PRO A 149 -11.31 1.82 -5.93
N GLN A 150 -12.05 1.29 -6.91
CA GLN A 150 -12.33 -0.14 -7.06
C GLN A 150 -11.29 -0.85 -7.93
N MET A 151 -10.46 -0.12 -8.67
CA MET A 151 -9.36 -0.68 -9.45
C MET A 151 -8.41 -1.48 -8.56
N THR A 152 -7.95 -2.66 -9.02
CA THR A 152 -6.99 -3.48 -8.26
C THR A 152 -5.68 -2.73 -8.06
N LEU A 153 -4.95 -3.02 -6.98
CA LEU A 153 -3.66 -2.38 -6.72
C LEU A 153 -2.69 -2.59 -7.89
N ALA A 154 -2.67 -3.79 -8.48
CA ALA A 154 -1.86 -4.07 -9.67
C ALA A 154 -2.20 -3.15 -10.85
N ALA A 155 -3.49 -2.96 -11.13
CA ALA A 155 -3.91 -2.08 -12.23
C ALA A 155 -3.61 -0.61 -11.93
N MET A 156 -3.76 -0.16 -10.68
CA MET A 156 -3.37 1.19 -10.27
C MET A 156 -1.87 1.44 -10.49
N ILE A 157 -1.03 0.47 -10.16
CA ILE A 157 0.42 0.56 -10.35
C ILE A 157 0.76 0.63 -11.84
N GLU A 158 0.12 -0.19 -12.68
CA GLU A 158 0.37 -0.16 -14.13
C GLU A 158 -0.12 1.15 -14.78
N ALA A 159 -1.25 1.71 -14.34
CA ALA A 159 -1.73 3.00 -14.81
C ALA A 159 -0.72 4.11 -14.46
N GLU A 160 -0.27 4.14 -13.22
CA GLU A 160 0.65 5.14 -12.69
C GLU A 160 2.00 5.19 -13.43
N LYS A 161 2.52 4.03 -13.88
CA LYS A 161 3.77 3.97 -14.67
C LYS A 161 3.75 4.81 -15.95
N SER A 162 2.57 5.11 -16.47
CA SER A 162 2.39 5.87 -17.71
C SER A 162 2.07 7.35 -17.49
N VAL A 163 1.89 7.77 -16.23
CA VAL A 163 1.57 9.14 -15.86
C VAL A 163 2.84 9.97 -15.81
N ASP A 164 2.82 11.11 -16.50
CA ASP A 164 3.86 12.13 -16.37
C ASP A 164 3.47 13.10 -15.26
N ARG A 165 4.29 13.18 -14.20
CA ARG A 165 4.03 14.02 -13.03
C ARG A 165 5.03 15.18 -12.96
N PHE A 166 4.52 16.36 -12.64
CA PHE A 166 5.36 17.44 -12.15
C PHE A 166 5.77 17.14 -10.70
N ILE A 167 7.07 17.14 -10.43
CA ILE A 167 7.63 16.87 -9.10
C ILE A 167 8.13 18.20 -8.53
N ASP A 168 7.53 18.62 -7.42
CA ASP A 168 8.02 19.76 -6.66
C ASP A 168 9.40 19.43 -6.05
N PRO A 169 10.39 20.35 -6.09
CA PRO A 169 11.69 20.15 -5.44
C PRO A 169 11.61 19.68 -3.98
N ASP A 170 10.60 20.12 -3.22
CA ASP A 170 10.42 19.70 -1.83
C ASP A 170 10.02 18.21 -1.75
N VAL A 171 9.14 17.75 -2.64
CA VAL A 171 8.76 16.32 -2.73
C VAL A 171 9.94 15.46 -3.17
N LEU A 172 10.77 15.98 -4.09
CA LEU A 172 11.99 15.27 -4.48
C LEU A 172 12.93 15.12 -3.28
N GLU A 173 13.15 16.17 -2.50
CA GLU A 173 14.03 16.14 -1.33
C GLU A 173 13.49 15.23 -0.21
N GLU A 174 12.18 15.06 -0.06
CA GLU A 174 11.57 14.10 0.88
C GLU A 174 11.98 12.64 0.62
N THR A 175 12.42 12.31 -0.60
CA THR A 175 12.92 10.97 -0.95
C THR A 175 14.36 10.71 -0.48
N ARG A 176 15.05 11.73 0.04
CA ARG A 176 16.39 11.55 0.61
C ARG A 176 16.32 10.65 1.84
N LEU A 177 17.21 9.67 1.91
CA LEU A 177 17.29 8.80 3.09
C LEU A 177 18.17 9.44 4.17
N ASN A 178 17.65 9.50 5.39
CA ASN A 178 18.41 9.86 6.58
C ASN A 178 19.01 8.58 7.19
N ILE A 179 20.11 8.10 6.63
CA ILE A 179 20.83 6.86 7.02
C ILE A 179 22.11 7.13 7.81
#